data_AF-A0A9P1E8C3-F1
#
_entry.id   AF-A0A9P1E8C3-F1
#
_cell.length_a   1.000
_cell.length_b   1.000
_cell.length_c   1.000
_cell.angle_alpha   90.00
_cell.angle_beta   90.00
_cell.angle_gamma   90.00
#
_symmetry.space_group_name_H-M   'P 1'
#
loop_
_entity.id
_entity.type
_entity.pdbx_description
1 polymer ?
#
loop_
_entity_poly.entity_id
_entity_poly.type
_entity_poly.pdbx_seq_one_letter_code
_entity_poly.pdbx_strand_id
1 'polypeptide(L)'
;MRSAKSRLTVKFDFDLMQAICDNTEVFNNEVGYILRTYCDLKYKEWRFVPEKERAPLRDKLRTLFDVDLADANVRKAIDKQMQRAWHNYRRTLREHFKTVGGAGDLTKAKGKPYEGVSESDWEYLCNCWSDPSYLQKSLKNAESCKKRKWISRNGSKSTARHHISRGVELNAHVGHIETWRLRHWHPERGWVSVEAESKYEEMMELRREKSPEDLTDKQILEKVLGRESVRLFGWGRSPTGSKRSKGDSNIPTYTQLMDRVGELSGTVEMMKKLLIEKNIMPPMSHVPSDHCSVPLNRGSSSIDRGQHVDG
;
A
#
# COMPACT_ATOMS: atom_id res chain seq x y z
N MET A 1 26.93 -4.89 32.78
CA MET A 1 26.37 -5.60 31.61
C MET A 1 24.88 -5.28 31.54
N ARG A 2 24.42 -4.55 30.51
CA ARG A 2 22.97 -4.31 30.32
C ARG A 2 22.38 -5.62 29.80
N SER A 3 21.46 -6.22 30.56
CA SER A 3 20.70 -7.38 30.11
C SER A 3 20.08 -7.08 28.75
N ALA A 4 20.43 -7.85 27.72
CA ALA A 4 19.82 -7.71 26.41
C ALA A 4 18.31 -7.99 26.58
N LYS A 5 17.46 -6.98 26.36
CA LYS A 5 16.01 -7.18 26.35
C LYS A 5 15.72 -8.28 25.33
N SER A 6 15.08 -9.36 25.77
CA SER A 6 14.61 -10.43 24.88
C SER A 6 13.74 -9.81 23.79
N ARG A 7 13.99 -10.17 22.53
CA ARG A 7 13.17 -9.72 21.40
C ARG A 7 11.74 -10.22 21.56
N LEU A 8 10.78 -9.41 21.09
CA LEU A 8 9.36 -9.73 21.15
C LEU A 8 9.00 -10.79 20.12
N THR A 9 8.27 -11.82 20.52
CA THR A 9 7.77 -12.84 19.59
C THR A 9 6.60 -12.32 18.76
N VAL A 10 6.56 -12.67 17.48
CA VAL A 10 5.46 -12.34 16.57
C VAL A 10 4.99 -13.60 15.87
N LYS A 11 3.68 -13.86 15.93
CA LYS A 11 3.04 -14.95 15.17
C LYS A 11 2.31 -14.37 13.97
N PHE A 12 2.46 -14.99 12.81
CA PHE A 12 1.80 -14.59 11.58
C PHE A 12 0.70 -15.58 11.22
N ASP A 13 -0.41 -15.05 10.75
CA ASP A 13 -1.41 -15.80 10.01
C ASP A 13 -1.14 -15.59 8.51
N PHE A 14 -0.78 -16.66 7.81
CA PHE A 14 -0.39 -16.61 6.41
C PHE A 14 -1.58 -16.58 5.44
N ASP A 15 -2.78 -16.97 5.88
CA ASP A 15 -4.00 -16.84 5.08
C ASP A 15 -4.48 -15.38 5.03
N LEU A 16 -4.36 -14.69 6.16
CA LEU A 16 -4.67 -13.27 6.33
C LEU A 16 -3.49 -12.35 6.02
N MET A 17 -2.29 -12.91 5.89
CA MET A 17 -1.03 -12.22 5.64
C MET A 17 -0.79 -11.09 6.65
N GLN A 18 -0.93 -11.40 7.93
CA GLN A 18 -0.80 -10.41 9.01
C GLN A 18 -0.32 -11.02 10.32
N ALA A 19 0.33 -10.20 11.14
CA ALA A 19 0.68 -10.55 12.51
C ALA A 19 -0.59 -10.68 13.38
N ILE A 20 -0.73 -11.80 14.07
CA ILE A 20 -1.82 -12.09 15.00
C ILE A 20 -1.21 -12.67 16.28
N CYS A 21 -0.97 -11.79 17.24
CA CYS A 21 -0.45 -12.10 18.58
C CYS A 21 -0.68 -10.90 19.51
N ASP A 22 -0.31 -11.06 20.78
CA ASP A 22 -0.42 -9.98 21.78
C ASP A 22 0.44 -8.77 21.40
N ASN A 23 1.59 -9.00 20.78
CA ASN A 23 2.51 -7.97 20.32
C ASN A 23 2.11 -7.31 18.98
N THR A 24 0.99 -7.68 18.36
CA THR A 24 0.62 -7.18 17.02
C THR A 24 0.54 -5.65 16.94
N GLU A 25 0.07 -4.98 17.99
CA GLU A 25 -0.01 -3.52 17.98
C GLU A 25 1.38 -2.86 17.98
N VAL A 26 2.26 -3.31 18.87
CA VAL A 26 3.65 -2.86 18.92
C VAL A 26 4.34 -3.13 17.59
N PHE A 27 4.12 -4.31 16.99
CA PHE A 27 4.65 -4.67 15.68
C PHE A 27 4.18 -3.72 14.58
N ASN A 28 2.88 -3.42 14.51
CA ASN A 28 2.34 -2.51 13.51
C ASN A 28 2.86 -1.07 13.69
N ASN A 29 3.02 -0.63 14.94
CA ASN A 29 3.57 0.69 15.25
C ASN A 29 5.03 0.80 14.79
N GLU A 30 5.83 -0.23 15.04
CA GLU A 30 7.22 -0.29 14.60
C GLU A 30 7.34 -0.32 13.08
N VAL A 31 6.52 -1.13 12.39
CA VAL A 31 6.44 -1.13 10.93
C VAL A 31 6.13 0.27 10.40
N GLY A 32 5.17 0.96 11.03
CA GLY A 32 4.83 2.33 10.68
C GLY A 32 5.98 3.31 10.93
N TYR A 33 6.68 3.19 12.04
CA TYR A 33 7.85 4.00 12.37
C TYR A 33 8.97 3.81 11.34
N ILE A 34 9.37 2.57 11.08
CA ILE A 34 10.40 2.23 10.10
C ILE A 34 10.11 2.85 8.74
N LEU A 35 8.85 2.75 8.27
CA LEU A 35 8.48 3.31 6.97
C LEU A 35 8.54 4.84 6.94
N ARG A 36 8.10 5.52 8.00
CA ARG A 36 8.16 6.99 8.05
C ARG A 36 9.59 7.51 8.13
N THR A 37 10.49 6.75 8.73
CA THR A 37 11.87 7.19 8.97
C THR A 37 12.83 6.82 7.84
N TYR A 38 12.63 5.68 7.18
CA TYR A 38 13.66 5.10 6.30
C TYR A 38 13.18 4.78 4.87
N CYS A 39 11.89 4.85 4.56
CA CYS A 39 11.38 4.50 3.24
C CYS A 39 11.37 5.70 2.29
N ASP A 40 11.85 5.50 1.06
CA ASP A 40 11.62 6.46 -0.03
C ASP A 40 10.15 6.39 -0.50
N LEU A 41 9.51 7.56 -0.64
CA LEU A 41 8.12 7.68 -1.08
C LEU A 41 7.97 7.90 -2.59
N LYS A 42 9.06 7.96 -3.35
CA LYS A 42 9.10 8.22 -4.81
C LYS A 42 8.69 7.04 -5.69
N TYR A 43 7.78 6.22 -5.17
CA TYR A 43 7.17 5.11 -5.87
C TYR A 43 5.68 5.32 -6.07
N LYS A 44 5.19 4.99 -7.26
CA LYS A 44 3.77 5.08 -7.60
C LYS A 44 2.93 4.13 -6.74
N GLU A 45 3.44 2.93 -6.50
CA GLU A 45 2.80 1.89 -5.71
C GLU A 45 3.84 1.05 -4.96
N TRP A 46 3.48 0.52 -3.79
CA TRP A 46 4.38 -0.33 -2.98
C TRP A 46 4.97 -1.52 -3.74
N ARG A 47 4.21 -2.12 -4.67
CA ARG A 47 4.69 -3.25 -5.48
C ARG A 47 5.89 -2.91 -6.39
N PHE A 48 6.11 -1.62 -6.65
CA PHE A 48 7.24 -1.14 -7.43
C PHE A 48 8.47 -0.82 -6.57
N VAL A 49 8.36 -0.89 -5.25
CA VAL A 49 9.51 -0.72 -4.35
C VAL A 49 10.44 -1.92 -4.53
N PRO A 50 11.69 -1.72 -4.99
CA PRO A 50 12.62 -2.80 -5.25
C PRO A 50 12.95 -3.61 -4.00
N GLU A 51 13.36 -4.88 -4.19
CA GLU A 51 13.75 -5.75 -3.07
C GLU A 51 14.95 -5.19 -2.30
N LYS A 52 15.89 -4.52 -2.99
CA LYS A 52 17.03 -3.82 -2.37
C LYS A 52 16.62 -2.73 -1.37
N GLU A 53 15.40 -2.20 -1.49
CA GLU A 53 14.86 -1.21 -0.55
C GLU A 53 13.96 -1.85 0.50
N ARG A 54 13.18 -2.88 0.14
CA ARG A 54 12.34 -3.59 1.11
C ARG A 54 13.16 -4.41 2.10
N ALA A 55 14.27 -5.02 1.68
CA ALA A 55 15.07 -5.89 2.54
C ALA A 55 15.66 -5.16 3.77
N PRO A 56 16.29 -3.98 3.63
CA PRO A 56 16.76 -3.21 4.78
C PRO A 56 15.64 -2.79 5.73
N LEU A 57 14.44 -2.46 5.21
CA LEU A 57 13.29 -2.12 6.04
C LEU A 57 12.84 -3.32 6.88
N ARG A 58 12.86 -4.53 6.31
CA ARG A 58 12.50 -5.76 7.04
C ARG A 58 13.55 -6.10 8.09
N ASP A 59 14.84 -5.96 7.78
CA ASP A 59 15.91 -6.28 8.71
C ASP A 59 15.85 -5.42 9.98
N LYS A 60 15.44 -4.14 9.86
CA LYS A 60 15.20 -3.27 11.02
C LYS A 60 14.20 -3.83 12.04
N LEU A 61 13.23 -4.65 11.63
CA LEU A 61 12.30 -5.29 12.58
C LEU A 61 13.00 -6.26 13.53
N ARG A 62 14.15 -6.83 13.14
CA ARG A 62 14.94 -7.74 13.99
C ARG A 62 15.59 -7.04 15.19
N THR A 63 15.54 -5.71 15.25
CA THR A 63 16.00 -4.95 16.41
C THR A 63 15.09 -5.17 17.62
N LEU A 64 13.78 -5.29 17.40
CA LEU A 64 12.77 -5.43 18.46
C LEU A 64 12.08 -6.79 18.45
N PHE A 65 11.99 -7.46 17.31
CA PHE A 65 11.20 -8.68 17.14
C PHE A 65 12.05 -9.88 16.75
N ASP A 66 11.63 -11.05 17.22
CA ASP A 66 12.15 -12.33 16.77
C ASP A 66 11.39 -12.76 15.51
N VAL A 67 11.97 -12.45 14.34
CA VAL A 67 11.39 -12.72 13.02
C VAL A 67 12.39 -13.48 12.15
N ASP A 68 11.95 -14.60 11.60
CA ASP A 68 12.73 -15.36 10.64
C ASP A 68 12.53 -14.79 9.22
N LEU A 69 13.52 -14.01 8.76
CA LEU A 69 13.50 -13.43 7.41
C LEU A 69 13.98 -14.42 6.32
N ALA A 70 14.48 -15.61 6.69
CA ALA A 70 14.76 -16.65 5.71
C ALA A 70 13.46 -17.25 5.16
N ASP A 71 12.42 -17.35 6.00
CA ASP A 71 11.09 -17.81 5.59
C ASP A 71 10.42 -16.82 4.61
N ALA A 72 10.09 -17.31 3.41
CA ALA A 72 9.42 -16.55 2.38
C ALA A 72 7.99 -16.12 2.74
N ASN A 73 7.24 -16.93 3.49
CA ASN A 73 5.89 -16.60 3.96
C ASN A 73 5.93 -15.49 4.99
N VAL A 74 6.90 -15.53 5.92
CA VAL A 74 7.14 -14.46 6.90
C VAL A 74 7.49 -13.17 6.17
N ARG A 75 8.46 -13.17 5.26
CA ARG A 75 8.80 -11.98 4.45
C ARG A 75 7.58 -11.40 3.73
N LYS A 76 6.77 -12.26 3.10
CA LYS A 76 5.58 -11.84 2.36
C LYS A 76 4.49 -11.27 3.30
N ALA A 77 4.33 -11.81 4.51
CA ALA A 77 3.41 -11.28 5.51
C ALA A 77 3.87 -9.91 6.02
N ILE A 78 5.17 -9.75 6.28
CA ILE A 78 5.78 -8.47 6.65
C ILE A 78 5.60 -7.44 5.54
N ASP A 79 5.93 -7.79 4.29
CA ASP A 79 5.75 -6.91 3.12
C ASP A 79 4.29 -6.46 2.96
N LYS A 80 3.33 -7.34 3.28
CA LYS A 80 1.91 -6.99 3.24
C LYS A 80 1.53 -5.99 4.33
N GLN A 81 2.10 -6.11 5.52
CA GLN A 81 1.91 -5.15 6.61
C GLN A 81 2.59 -3.81 6.29
N MET A 82 3.81 -3.84 5.74
CA MET A 82 4.50 -2.64 5.27
C MET A 82 3.71 -1.94 4.17
N GLN A 83 3.16 -2.68 3.21
CA GLN A 83 2.27 -2.13 2.18
C GLN A 83 1.10 -1.36 2.80
N ARG A 84 0.42 -1.95 3.79
CA ARG A 84 -0.72 -1.32 4.48
C ARG A 84 -0.29 -0.04 5.20
N ALA A 85 0.80 -0.09 5.96
CA ALA A 85 1.34 1.05 6.68
C ALA A 85 1.80 2.17 5.72
N TRP A 86 2.44 1.84 4.60
CA TRP A 86 2.85 2.78 3.56
C TRP A 86 1.64 3.49 2.92
N HIS A 87 0.59 2.75 2.58
CA HIS A 87 -0.65 3.33 2.05
C HIS A 87 -1.35 4.25 3.07
N ASN A 88 -1.36 3.86 4.36
CA ASN A 88 -1.93 4.67 5.42
C ASN A 88 -1.12 5.97 5.61
N TYR A 89 0.21 5.89 5.61
CA TYR A 89 1.04 7.08 5.72
C TYR A 89 0.82 8.03 4.54
N ARG A 90 0.84 7.53 3.30
CA ARG A 90 0.53 8.34 2.11
C ARG A 90 -0.89 8.92 2.13
N ARG A 91 -1.84 8.26 2.80
CA ARG A 91 -3.18 8.83 3.00
C ARG A 91 -3.11 10.07 3.89
N THR A 92 -2.41 10.00 5.03
CA THR A 92 -2.18 11.15 5.92
C THR A 92 -1.50 12.31 5.18
N LEU A 93 -0.44 12.01 4.42
CA LEU A 93 0.27 13.01 3.62
C LEU A 93 -0.65 13.66 2.57
N ARG A 94 -1.54 12.88 1.94
CA ARG A 94 -2.53 13.40 0.99
C ARG A 94 -3.59 14.27 1.66
N GLU A 95 -3.98 13.95 2.89
CA GLU A 95 -4.90 14.79 3.67
C GLU A 95 -4.26 16.15 3.96
N HIS A 96 -2.98 16.18 4.36
CA HIS A 96 -2.20 17.43 4.46
C HIS A 96 -2.13 18.18 3.14
N PHE A 97 -1.77 17.51 2.04
CA PHE A 97 -1.70 18.10 0.70
C PHE A 97 -2.99 18.86 0.34
N LYS A 98 -4.15 18.26 0.59
CA LYS A 98 -5.46 18.90 0.34
C LYS A 98 -5.67 20.17 1.17
N THR A 99 -5.14 20.21 2.39
CA THR A 99 -5.33 21.34 3.32
C THR A 99 -4.42 22.54 2.98
N VAL A 100 -3.22 22.28 2.44
CA VAL A 100 -2.23 23.35 2.20
C VAL A 100 -2.36 24.04 0.84
N GLY A 101 -3.08 23.43 -0.10
CA GLY A 101 -3.37 23.99 -1.43
C GLY A 101 -3.98 22.96 -2.39
N GLY A 102 -3.56 21.71 -2.26
CA GLY A 102 -4.03 20.60 -3.06
C GLY A 102 -3.72 20.76 -4.55
N ALA A 103 -4.53 20.11 -5.38
CA ALA A 103 -4.40 20.21 -6.84
C ALA A 103 -4.85 21.57 -7.40
N GLY A 104 -5.60 22.36 -6.63
CA GLY A 104 -6.07 23.70 -7.03
C GLY A 104 -4.99 24.77 -6.95
N ASP A 105 -4.01 24.60 -6.05
CA ASP A 105 -2.85 25.48 -5.91
C ASP A 105 -1.59 24.65 -5.63
N LEU A 106 -1.05 24.06 -6.70
CA LEU A 106 0.07 23.13 -6.62
C LEU A 106 1.36 23.82 -6.13
N THR A 107 1.59 25.07 -6.52
CA THR A 107 2.76 25.85 -6.10
C THR A 107 2.76 26.02 -4.58
N LYS A 108 1.62 26.45 -4.01
CA LYS A 108 1.47 26.58 -2.55
C LYS A 108 1.57 25.23 -1.84
N ALA A 109 1.00 24.17 -2.42
CA ALA A 109 1.07 22.84 -1.83
C ALA A 109 2.52 22.30 -1.78
N LYS A 110 3.30 22.48 -2.85
CA LYS A 110 4.73 22.10 -2.88
C LYS A 110 5.57 22.88 -1.87
N GLY A 111 5.27 24.16 -1.67
CA GLY A 111 5.97 25.01 -0.69
C GLY A 111 5.66 24.72 0.79
N LYS A 112 4.80 23.75 1.10
CA LYS A 112 4.40 23.39 2.47
C LYS A 112 4.51 21.88 2.73
N PRO A 113 5.73 21.32 2.73
CA PRO A 113 5.94 19.90 2.98
C PRO A 113 5.39 19.47 4.34
N TYR A 114 4.97 18.21 4.44
CA TYR A 114 4.59 17.61 5.71
C TYR A 114 5.84 17.39 6.57
N GLU A 115 5.71 17.57 7.88
CA GLU A 115 6.83 17.42 8.82
C GLU A 115 7.49 16.03 8.71
N GLY A 116 8.82 16.02 8.61
CA GLY A 116 9.60 14.78 8.48
C GLY A 116 9.59 14.15 7.09
N VAL A 117 8.97 14.76 6.09
CA VAL A 117 9.06 14.33 4.67
C VAL A 117 10.09 15.19 3.94
N SER A 118 10.96 14.56 3.16
CA SER A 118 11.94 15.28 2.34
C SER A 118 11.23 16.14 1.28
N GLU A 119 11.82 17.27 0.89
CA GLU A 119 11.25 18.13 -0.16
C GLU A 119 11.09 17.39 -1.48
N SER A 120 12.06 16.54 -1.82
CA SER A 120 12.04 15.73 -3.05
C SER A 120 10.91 14.70 -3.04
N ASP A 121 10.70 14.01 -1.92
CA ASP A 121 9.59 13.06 -1.75
C ASP A 121 8.26 13.80 -1.81
N TRP A 122 8.16 14.94 -1.13
CA TRP A 122 6.96 15.76 -1.10
C TRP A 122 6.57 16.26 -2.48
N GLU A 123 7.54 16.77 -3.26
CA GLU A 123 7.30 17.22 -4.61
C GLU A 123 6.80 16.08 -5.52
N TYR A 124 7.43 14.90 -5.45
CA TYR A 124 6.99 13.73 -6.20
C TYR A 124 5.54 13.35 -5.87
N LEU A 125 5.20 13.36 -4.58
CA LEU A 125 3.85 13.05 -4.10
C LEU A 125 2.82 14.07 -4.59
N CYS A 126 3.13 15.36 -4.50
CA CYS A 126 2.29 16.44 -5.01
C CYS A 126 2.01 16.27 -6.50
N ASN A 127 3.06 16.01 -7.31
CA ASN A 127 2.91 15.75 -8.75
C ASN A 127 2.02 14.53 -9.00
N CYS A 128 2.21 13.44 -8.25
CA CYS A 128 1.40 12.22 -8.38
C CYS A 128 -0.08 12.46 -8.06
N TRP A 129 -0.41 13.29 -7.07
CA TRP A 129 -1.80 13.54 -6.66
C TRP A 129 -2.50 14.59 -7.52
N SER A 130 -1.74 15.45 -8.19
CA SER A 130 -2.26 16.43 -9.16
C SER A 130 -2.37 15.85 -10.58
N ASP A 131 -1.81 14.67 -10.84
CA ASP A 131 -1.93 14.00 -12.13
C ASP A 131 -3.40 13.80 -12.54
N PRO A 132 -3.81 14.17 -13.76
CA PRO A 132 -5.20 14.04 -14.21
C PRO A 132 -5.74 12.61 -14.12
N SER A 133 -4.91 11.60 -14.41
CA SER A 133 -5.34 10.19 -14.33
C SER A 133 -5.58 9.76 -12.88
N TYR A 134 -4.78 10.29 -11.93
CA TYR A 134 -4.99 10.07 -10.51
C TYR A 134 -6.28 10.74 -10.03
N LEU A 135 -6.51 12.00 -10.40
CA LEU A 135 -7.72 12.75 -10.03
C LEU A 135 -8.99 12.05 -10.54
N GLN A 136 -9.01 11.62 -11.79
CA GLN A 136 -10.14 10.88 -12.36
C GLN A 136 -10.42 9.57 -11.59
N LYS A 137 -9.38 8.81 -11.25
CA LYS A 137 -9.51 7.59 -10.43
C LYS A 137 -10.03 7.91 -9.03
N SER A 138 -9.52 8.98 -8.42
CA SER A 138 -9.95 9.42 -7.09
C SER A 138 -11.44 9.80 -7.08
N LEU A 139 -11.94 10.49 -8.12
CA LEU A 139 -13.36 10.84 -8.25
C LEU A 139 -14.24 9.60 -8.38
N LYS A 140 -13.90 8.68 -9.29
CA LYS A 140 -14.61 7.40 -9.45
C LYS A 140 -14.64 6.60 -8.14
N ASN A 141 -13.52 6.55 -7.43
CA ASN A 141 -13.43 5.86 -6.14
C ASN A 141 -14.29 6.53 -5.06
N ALA A 142 -14.35 7.87 -5.04
CA ALA A 142 -15.20 8.62 -4.10
C ALA A 142 -16.69 8.36 -4.36
N GLU A 143 -17.12 8.38 -5.62
CA GLU A 143 -18.48 8.02 -6.03
C GLU A 143 -18.82 6.57 -5.67
N SER A 144 -17.89 5.64 -5.90
CA SER A 144 -18.06 4.23 -5.51
C SER A 144 -18.15 4.08 -3.98
N CYS A 145 -17.38 4.87 -3.22
CA CYS A 145 -17.46 4.86 -1.76
C CYS A 145 -18.80 5.39 -1.26
N LYS A 146 -19.37 6.42 -1.89
CA LYS A 146 -20.70 6.96 -1.55
C LYS A 146 -21.82 5.91 -1.71
N LYS A 147 -21.63 4.93 -2.60
CA LYS A 147 -22.58 3.83 -2.83
C LYS A 147 -22.43 2.65 -1.86
N ARG A 148 -21.47 2.70 -0.92
CA ARG A 148 -21.27 1.60 0.04
C ARG A 148 -22.44 1.54 1.03
N LYS A 149 -23.08 0.37 1.11
CA LYS A 149 -24.22 0.12 1.99
C LYS A 149 -23.89 0.20 3.48
N TRP A 150 -22.69 -0.24 3.86
CA TRP A 150 -22.24 -0.24 5.25
C TRP A 150 -20.80 0.26 5.37
N ILE A 151 -20.54 0.96 6.47
CA ILE A 151 -19.19 1.33 6.89
C ILE A 151 -18.64 0.27 7.85
N SER A 152 -17.35 -0.02 7.76
CA SER A 152 -16.70 -0.85 8.77
C SER A 152 -16.66 -0.09 10.10
N ARG A 153 -17.13 -0.73 11.18
CA ARG A 153 -17.09 -0.17 12.54
C ARG A 153 -15.92 -0.71 13.36
N ASN A 154 -14.95 -1.36 12.73
CA ASN A 154 -13.92 -2.15 13.42
C ASN A 154 -12.88 -1.32 14.19
N GLY A 155 -12.82 -0.01 13.93
CA GLY A 155 -11.77 0.85 14.44
C GLY A 155 -10.40 0.40 13.91
N SER A 156 -9.37 0.52 14.75
CA SER A 156 -8.00 0.10 14.43
C SER A 156 -7.78 -1.41 14.46
N LYS A 157 -8.71 -2.18 15.04
CA LYS A 157 -8.60 -3.63 15.22
C LYS A 157 -9.34 -4.39 14.11
N SER A 158 -8.65 -5.26 13.38
CA SER A 158 -9.27 -6.04 12.30
C SER A 158 -10.36 -7.00 12.81
N THR A 159 -11.31 -7.40 11.95
CA THR A 159 -12.38 -8.34 12.35
C THR A 159 -11.82 -9.68 12.82
N ALA A 160 -10.80 -10.21 12.14
CA ALA A 160 -10.12 -11.42 12.57
C ALA A 160 -9.54 -11.28 14.00
N ARG A 161 -8.93 -10.13 14.33
CA ARG A 161 -8.47 -9.88 15.71
C ARG A 161 -9.63 -9.77 16.69
N HIS A 162 -10.77 -9.18 16.31
CA HIS A 162 -11.96 -9.17 17.18
C HIS A 162 -12.45 -10.59 17.45
N HIS A 163 -12.41 -11.48 16.45
CA HIS A 163 -12.79 -12.88 16.60
C HIS A 163 -11.84 -13.65 17.52
N ILE A 164 -10.53 -13.52 17.30
CA ILE A 164 -9.52 -14.22 18.11
C ILE A 164 -9.50 -13.71 19.56
N SER A 165 -9.71 -12.40 19.79
CA SER A 165 -9.83 -11.88 21.15
C SER A 165 -11.09 -12.32 21.89
N ARG A 166 -12.05 -12.95 21.21
CA ARG A 166 -13.17 -13.65 21.86
C ARG A 166 -12.82 -15.08 22.28
N GLY A 167 -11.57 -15.52 22.05
CA GLY A 167 -11.13 -16.89 22.29
C GLY A 167 -11.58 -17.87 21.21
N VAL A 168 -11.95 -17.39 20.02
CA VAL A 168 -12.37 -18.24 18.90
C VAL A 168 -11.25 -18.35 17.86
N GLU A 169 -10.89 -19.58 17.51
CA GLU A 169 -9.93 -19.87 16.45
C GLU A 169 -10.44 -19.37 15.09
N LEU A 170 -9.56 -18.76 14.29
CA LEU A 170 -9.97 -18.12 13.03
C LEU A 170 -10.62 -19.08 12.03
N ASN A 171 -10.19 -20.35 12.04
CA ASN A 171 -10.72 -21.39 11.16
C ASN A 171 -11.83 -22.22 11.83
N ALA A 172 -12.37 -21.76 12.96
CA ALA A 172 -13.49 -22.43 13.60
C ALA A 172 -14.72 -22.47 12.69
N HIS A 173 -15.42 -23.60 12.73
CA HIS A 173 -16.67 -23.79 12.00
C HIS A 173 -17.78 -22.84 12.48
N VAL A 174 -17.66 -22.33 13.72
CA VAL A 174 -18.63 -21.45 14.38
C VAL A 174 -17.99 -20.17 14.93
N GLY A 175 -18.83 -19.18 15.23
CA GLY A 175 -18.48 -17.95 15.93
C GLY A 175 -18.28 -16.73 15.02
N HIS A 176 -18.20 -16.90 13.70
CA HIS A 176 -18.08 -15.77 12.78
C HIS A 176 -19.38 -14.96 12.68
N ILE A 177 -20.54 -15.63 12.71
CA ILE A 177 -21.86 -14.98 12.74
C ILE A 177 -21.98 -14.10 13.99
N GLU A 178 -21.57 -14.63 15.15
CA GLU A 178 -21.58 -13.87 16.40
C GLU A 178 -20.58 -12.69 16.38
N THR A 179 -19.40 -12.86 15.78
CA THR A 179 -18.49 -11.72 15.59
C THR A 179 -19.18 -10.64 14.75
N TRP A 180 -19.88 -11.04 13.69
CA TRP A 180 -20.60 -10.10 12.86
C TRP A 180 -21.70 -9.37 13.65
N ARG A 181 -22.50 -10.08 14.46
CA ARG A 181 -23.53 -9.50 15.35
C ARG A 181 -22.94 -8.42 16.24
N LEU A 182 -21.89 -8.74 16.99
CA LEU A 182 -21.25 -7.82 17.92
C LEU A 182 -20.66 -6.56 17.26
N ARG A 183 -20.41 -6.59 15.95
CA ARG A 183 -19.96 -5.39 15.20
C ARG A 183 -21.13 -4.52 14.71
N HIS A 184 -22.32 -5.10 14.56
CA HIS A 184 -23.50 -4.45 13.97
C HIS A 184 -24.66 -4.27 14.97
N TRP A 185 -24.47 -4.66 16.22
CA TRP A 185 -25.43 -4.52 17.29
C TRP A 185 -24.81 -3.82 18.51
N HIS A 186 -25.60 -3.02 19.21
CA HIS A 186 -25.22 -2.31 20.42
C HIS A 186 -26.19 -2.65 21.56
N PRO A 187 -25.71 -2.90 22.79
CA PRO A 187 -26.56 -3.23 23.94
C PRO A 187 -27.72 -2.26 24.17
N GLU A 188 -27.44 -0.97 24.14
CA GLU A 188 -28.45 0.07 24.44
C GLU A 188 -29.23 0.55 23.21
N ARG A 189 -28.66 0.41 22.00
CA ARG A 189 -29.19 1.04 20.78
C ARG A 189 -29.74 0.03 19.79
N GLY A 190 -29.58 -1.26 20.06
CA GLY A 190 -29.95 -2.34 19.17
C GLY A 190 -29.09 -2.38 17.90
N TRP A 191 -29.70 -2.81 16.81
CA TRP A 191 -29.06 -2.93 15.50
C TRP A 191 -28.71 -1.57 14.90
N VAL A 192 -27.57 -1.53 14.18
CA VAL A 192 -27.15 -0.31 13.47
C VAL A 192 -28.07 0.07 12.31
N SER A 193 -28.82 -0.91 11.77
CA SER A 193 -29.80 -0.70 10.72
C SER A 193 -30.73 -1.92 10.63
N VAL A 194 -31.92 -1.69 10.05
CA VAL A 194 -32.89 -2.75 9.75
C VAL A 194 -32.31 -3.79 8.78
N GLU A 195 -31.50 -3.36 7.79
CA GLU A 195 -30.83 -4.29 6.88
C GLU A 195 -29.82 -5.18 7.63
N ALA A 196 -29.12 -4.67 8.64
CA ALA A 196 -28.20 -5.48 9.44
C ALA A 196 -28.96 -6.53 10.27
N GLU A 197 -30.06 -6.14 10.90
CA GLU A 197 -30.94 -7.09 11.60
C GLU A 197 -31.44 -8.20 10.66
N SER A 198 -32.03 -7.83 9.53
CA SER A 198 -32.52 -8.78 8.53
C SER A 198 -31.43 -9.73 8.02
N LYS A 199 -30.21 -9.22 7.81
CA LYS A 199 -29.07 -10.05 7.39
C LYS A 199 -28.63 -11.00 8.49
N TYR A 200 -28.69 -10.59 9.76
CA TYR A 200 -28.42 -11.51 10.87
C TYR A 200 -29.45 -12.63 10.95
N GLU A 201 -30.73 -12.29 10.81
CA GLU A 201 -31.82 -13.27 10.83
C GLU A 201 -31.65 -14.30 9.71
N GLU A 202 -31.31 -13.85 8.50
CA GLU A 202 -30.99 -14.73 7.36
C GLU A 202 -29.81 -15.68 7.67
N MET A 203 -28.75 -15.18 8.35
CA MET A 203 -27.63 -16.03 8.78
C MET A 203 -28.06 -17.05 9.82
N MET A 204 -28.91 -16.66 10.77
CA MET A 204 -29.38 -17.54 11.85
C MET A 204 -30.33 -18.61 11.32
N GLU A 205 -31.17 -18.30 10.33
CA GLU A 205 -32.02 -19.31 9.68
C GLU A 205 -31.17 -20.37 8.98
N LEU A 206 -30.21 -19.94 8.14
CA LEU A 206 -29.28 -20.87 7.50
C LEU A 206 -28.49 -21.70 8.52
N ARG A 207 -28.20 -21.12 9.70
CA ARG A 207 -27.51 -21.84 10.76
C ARG A 207 -28.39 -22.88 11.45
N ARG A 208 -29.70 -22.63 11.60
CA ARG A 208 -30.67 -23.61 12.09
C ARG A 208 -30.86 -24.77 11.12
N GLU A 209 -30.88 -24.48 9.82
CA GLU A 209 -31.08 -25.49 8.78
C GLU A 209 -29.85 -26.36 8.49
N LYS A 210 -28.63 -25.83 8.73
CA LYS A 210 -27.37 -26.50 8.38
C LYS A 210 -26.46 -26.65 9.58
N SER A 211 -25.95 -27.86 9.80
CA SER A 211 -24.96 -28.12 10.84
C SER A 211 -23.65 -27.37 10.56
N PRO A 212 -22.87 -26.99 11.60
CA PRO A 212 -21.56 -26.37 11.43
C PRO A 212 -20.57 -27.20 10.60
N GLU A 213 -20.70 -28.53 10.60
CA GLU A 213 -19.89 -29.47 9.81
C GLU A 213 -20.20 -29.37 8.32
N ASP A 214 -21.47 -29.19 7.96
CA ASP A 214 -21.91 -29.06 6.56
C ASP A 214 -21.60 -27.68 5.98
N LEU A 215 -21.75 -26.65 6.80
CA LEU A 215 -21.58 -25.27 6.37
C LEU A 215 -21.01 -24.45 7.52
N THR A 216 -19.80 -23.92 7.38
CA THR A 216 -19.21 -23.04 8.39
C THR A 216 -19.92 -21.70 8.46
N ASP A 217 -19.86 -21.02 9.61
CA ASP A 217 -20.39 -19.66 9.77
C ASP A 217 -19.81 -18.70 8.73
N LYS A 218 -18.51 -18.84 8.41
CA LYS A 218 -17.84 -18.04 7.38
C LYS A 218 -18.47 -18.24 6.00
N GLN A 219 -18.83 -19.47 5.64
CA GLN A 219 -19.52 -19.77 4.38
C GLN A 219 -20.97 -19.23 4.39
N ILE A 220 -21.67 -19.27 5.53
CA ILE A 220 -22.98 -18.62 5.68
C ILE A 220 -22.85 -17.11 5.43
N LEU A 221 -21.90 -16.45 6.08
CA LEU A 221 -21.59 -15.03 5.85
C LEU A 221 -21.34 -14.74 4.36
N GLU A 222 -20.58 -15.59 3.66
CA GLU A 222 -20.30 -15.41 2.22
C GLU A 222 -21.57 -15.57 1.36
N LYS A 223 -22.50 -16.45 1.73
CA LYS A 223 -23.80 -16.60 1.05
C LYS A 223 -24.69 -15.38 1.27
N VAL A 224 -24.83 -14.93 2.52
CA VAL A 224 -25.79 -13.87 2.92
C VAL A 224 -25.33 -12.46 2.52
N LEU A 225 -24.04 -12.16 2.74
CA LEU A 225 -23.47 -10.83 2.47
C LEU A 225 -22.83 -10.73 1.09
N GLY A 226 -22.57 -11.86 0.45
CA GLY A 226 -21.70 -11.96 -0.71
C GLY A 226 -20.22 -12.06 -0.33
N ARG A 227 -19.49 -12.87 -1.09
CA ARG A 227 -18.08 -13.19 -0.84
C ARG A 227 -17.15 -11.97 -0.77
N GLU A 228 -17.40 -10.97 -1.63
CA GLU A 228 -16.56 -9.76 -1.65
C GLU A 228 -16.78 -8.89 -0.41
N SER A 229 -18.00 -8.86 0.11
CA SER A 229 -18.33 -8.20 1.37
C SER A 229 -17.56 -8.81 2.54
N VAL A 230 -17.59 -10.14 2.67
CA VAL A 230 -16.88 -10.87 3.73
C VAL A 230 -15.37 -10.64 3.66
N ARG A 231 -14.80 -10.65 2.45
CA ARG A 231 -13.41 -10.27 2.23
C ARG A 231 -13.12 -8.85 2.71
N LEU A 232 -13.96 -7.88 2.34
CA LEU A 232 -13.80 -6.48 2.74
C LEU A 232 -13.88 -6.30 4.27
N PHE A 233 -14.60 -7.18 4.96
CA PHE A 233 -14.57 -7.26 6.42
C PHE A 233 -13.29 -7.88 6.99
N GLY A 234 -12.34 -8.34 6.18
CA GLY A 234 -11.02 -8.77 6.66
C GLY A 234 -10.94 -10.20 7.15
N TRP A 235 -11.86 -11.07 6.72
CA TRP A 235 -11.85 -12.52 7.00
C TRP A 235 -10.97 -13.36 6.04
N GLY A 236 -10.22 -12.71 5.15
CA GLY A 236 -9.35 -13.39 4.17
C GLY A 236 -10.09 -13.99 2.98
N ARG A 237 -9.36 -14.73 2.12
CA ARG A 237 -9.96 -15.54 1.05
C ARG A 237 -10.31 -16.91 1.62
N SER A 238 -11.56 -17.34 1.53
CA SER A 238 -11.85 -18.78 1.63
C SER A 238 -11.17 -19.51 0.46
N PRO A 239 -10.56 -20.69 0.68
CA PRO A 239 -10.02 -21.51 -0.41
C PRO A 239 -11.11 -21.73 -1.46
N THR A 240 -10.85 -21.33 -2.70
CA THR A 240 -11.79 -21.61 -3.78
C THR A 240 -11.76 -23.11 -4.09
N GLY A 241 -12.85 -23.83 -3.81
CA GLY A 241 -13.15 -25.11 -4.48
C GLY A 241 -13.39 -24.97 -5.98
N SER A 242 -13.55 -23.73 -6.47
CA SER A 242 -13.37 -23.43 -7.89
C SER A 242 -11.88 -23.56 -8.21
N LYS A 243 -11.49 -24.77 -8.65
CA LYS A 243 -10.54 -24.87 -9.76
C LYS A 243 -11.09 -23.91 -10.80
N ARG A 244 -10.56 -22.69 -10.87
CA ARG A 244 -10.41 -22.08 -12.19
C ARG A 244 -9.72 -23.19 -12.94
N SER A 245 -10.40 -23.76 -13.92
CA SER A 245 -9.73 -24.52 -14.96
C SER A 245 -8.46 -23.71 -15.24
N LYS A 246 -7.30 -24.34 -15.04
CA LYS A 246 -6.10 -23.89 -15.71
C LYS A 246 -6.44 -24.05 -17.20
N GLY A 247 -7.19 -23.10 -17.72
CA GLY A 247 -7.23 -22.82 -19.13
C GLY A 247 -5.78 -22.53 -19.43
N ASP A 248 -5.20 -23.45 -20.18
CA ASP A 248 -3.86 -23.39 -20.73
C ASP A 248 -3.70 -22.01 -21.36
N SER A 249 -3.15 -21.11 -20.57
CA SER A 249 -2.88 -19.74 -20.95
C SER A 249 -1.45 -19.57 -20.54
N ASN A 250 -0.62 -19.58 -21.57
CA ASN A 250 0.83 -19.48 -21.58
C ASN A 250 1.28 -18.08 -21.08
N ILE A 251 0.62 -17.54 -20.05
CA ILE A 251 0.79 -16.21 -19.49
C ILE A 251 1.86 -16.32 -18.41
N PRO A 252 3.06 -15.75 -18.64
CA PRO A 252 4.13 -15.81 -17.66
C PRO A 252 3.70 -15.10 -16.37
N THR A 253 4.05 -15.72 -15.25
CA THR A 253 3.86 -15.13 -13.92
C THR A 253 4.67 -13.83 -13.83
N TYR A 254 4.21 -12.87 -13.03
CA TYR A 254 4.88 -11.58 -12.87
C TYR A 254 6.37 -11.71 -12.52
N THR A 255 6.76 -12.70 -11.71
CA THR A 255 8.16 -13.01 -11.40
C THR A 255 8.94 -13.40 -12.65
N GLN A 256 8.38 -14.30 -13.47
CA GLN A 256 8.97 -14.71 -14.75
C GLN A 256 9.12 -13.54 -15.73
N LEU A 257 8.20 -12.59 -15.71
CA LEU A 257 8.31 -11.36 -16.51
C LEU A 257 9.44 -10.46 -16.00
N MET A 258 9.58 -10.29 -14.68
CA MET A 258 10.64 -9.48 -14.09
C MET A 258 12.03 -10.09 -14.32
N ASP A 259 12.14 -11.42 -14.22
CA ASP A 259 13.38 -12.14 -14.50
C ASP A 259 13.78 -11.96 -15.97
N ARG A 260 12.82 -12.09 -16.90
CA ARG A 260 13.04 -11.87 -18.34
C ARG A 260 13.44 -10.42 -18.66
N VAL A 261 12.88 -9.44 -17.96
CA VAL A 261 13.30 -8.02 -18.08
C VAL A 261 14.73 -7.84 -17.59
N GLY A 262 15.12 -8.51 -16.50
CA GLY A 262 16.50 -8.52 -16.00
C GLY A 262 17.48 -9.12 -17.00
N GLU A 263 17.16 -10.28 -17.57
CA GLU A 263 17.96 -10.94 -18.62
C GLU A 263 18.11 -10.06 -19.86
N LEU A 264 17.01 -9.50 -20.37
CA LEU A 264 17.04 -8.60 -21.52
C LEU A 264 17.90 -7.36 -21.24
N SER A 265 17.77 -6.77 -20.04
CA SER A 265 18.62 -5.65 -19.64
C SER A 265 20.10 -6.02 -19.65
N GLY A 266 20.46 -7.23 -19.20
CA GLY A 266 21.83 -7.73 -19.24
C GLY A 266 22.35 -7.92 -20.68
N THR A 267 21.53 -8.50 -21.57
CA THR A 267 21.91 -8.69 -22.98
C THR A 267 22.13 -7.36 -23.71
N VAL A 268 21.28 -6.36 -23.46
CA VAL A 268 21.44 -5.02 -24.03
C VAL A 268 22.75 -4.39 -23.57
N GLU A 269 23.11 -4.55 -22.29
CA GLU A 269 24.35 -4.00 -21.76
C GLU A 269 25.59 -4.70 -22.35
N MET A 270 25.51 -6.01 -22.60
CA MET A 270 26.56 -6.75 -23.30
C MET A 270 26.70 -6.34 -24.78
N MET A 271 25.58 -6.17 -25.48
CA MET A 271 25.57 -5.68 -26.87
C MET A 271 26.16 -4.27 -26.96
N LYS A 272 25.83 -3.37 -26.02
CA LYS A 272 26.44 -2.03 -25.95
C LYS A 272 27.95 -2.11 -25.80
N LYS A 273 28.47 -2.95 -24.91
CA LYS A 273 29.93 -3.12 -24.73
C LYS A 273 30.62 -3.60 -26.01
N LEU A 274 30.03 -4.57 -26.70
CA LEU A 274 30.55 -5.06 -27.99
C LEU A 274 30.51 -3.97 -29.09
N LEU A 275 29.45 -3.17 -29.15
CA LEU A 275 29.34 -2.08 -30.12
C LEU A 275 30.36 -0.96 -29.85
N ILE A 276 30.68 -0.70 -28.58
CA ILE A 276 31.77 0.20 -28.18
C ILE A 276 33.12 -0.38 -28.59
N GLU A 277 33.37 -1.67 -28.32
CA GLU A 277 34.63 -2.36 -28.71
C GLU A 277 34.84 -2.38 -30.23
N LYS A 278 33.76 -2.52 -31.00
CA LYS A 278 33.79 -2.49 -32.47
C LYS A 278 33.84 -1.08 -33.05
N ASN A 279 33.97 -0.04 -32.22
CA ASN A 279 33.99 1.37 -32.64
C ASN A 279 32.73 1.81 -33.42
N ILE A 280 31.61 1.09 -33.25
CA ILE A 280 30.32 1.41 -33.89
C ILE A 280 29.54 2.41 -33.04
N MET A 281 29.72 2.36 -31.72
CA MET A 281 29.09 3.26 -30.75
C MET A 281 30.17 4.00 -29.96
N PRO A 282 30.07 5.33 -29.78
CA PRO A 282 31.06 6.07 -29.00
C PRO A 282 31.04 5.60 -27.54
N PRO A 283 32.21 5.52 -26.87
CA PRO A 283 32.26 5.25 -25.44
C PRO A 283 31.53 6.37 -24.69
N MET A 284 30.83 6.03 -23.61
CA MET A 284 30.13 7.03 -22.81
C MET A 284 31.12 8.08 -22.30
N SER A 285 31.00 9.31 -22.80
CA SER A 285 31.72 10.44 -22.25
C SER A 285 31.17 10.73 -20.85
N HIS A 286 32.00 10.54 -19.83
CA HIS A 286 31.84 11.32 -18.62
C HIS A 286 32.06 12.78 -19.00
N VAL A 287 30.99 13.54 -19.11
CA VAL A 287 31.06 15.00 -19.13
C VAL A 287 31.28 15.43 -17.67
N PRO A 288 32.40 16.08 -17.32
CA PRO A 288 32.55 16.73 -16.03
C PRO A 288 31.55 17.88 -15.95
N SER A 289 30.88 18.00 -14.82
CA SER A 289 30.04 19.14 -14.47
C SER A 289 30.93 20.37 -14.28
N ASP A 290 31.14 21.15 -15.34
CA ASP A 290 31.68 22.50 -15.22
C ASP A 290 30.61 23.55 -15.51
N HIS A 291 30.52 24.47 -14.54
CA HIS A 291 29.67 25.64 -14.51
C HIS A 291 29.75 26.46 -15.80
N CYS A 292 28.59 26.82 -16.36
CA CYS A 292 28.48 28.00 -17.22
C CYS A 292 27.22 28.79 -16.85
N SER A 293 27.49 29.83 -16.07
CA SER A 293 26.66 31.02 -15.88
C SER A 293 26.16 31.54 -17.23
N VAL A 294 24.87 31.85 -17.31
CA VAL A 294 24.28 32.60 -18.42
C VAL A 294 24.48 34.09 -18.16
N PRO A 295 25.11 34.88 -19.05
CA PRO A 295 24.89 36.31 -19.09
C PRO A 295 23.78 36.65 -20.08
N LEU A 296 22.86 37.48 -19.60
CA LEU A 296 21.84 38.20 -20.36
C LEU A 296 22.46 38.91 -21.57
N ASN A 297 21.95 38.61 -22.77
CA ASN A 297 22.23 39.39 -23.96
C ASN A 297 21.15 40.49 -24.11
N ARG A 298 21.45 41.70 -23.60
CA ARG A 298 20.83 42.95 -24.08
C ARG A 298 21.77 43.53 -25.13
N GLY A 299 21.43 43.35 -26.40
CA GLY A 299 22.07 44.05 -27.50
C GLY A 299 21.51 45.46 -27.63
N SER A 300 22.23 46.44 -27.09
CA SER A 300 22.11 47.85 -27.45
C SER A 300 23.12 48.14 -28.56
N SER A 301 22.62 48.42 -29.77
CA SER A 301 23.43 48.91 -30.88
C SER A 301 23.40 50.44 -30.88
N SER A 302 24.53 51.06 -30.51
CA SER A 302 24.83 52.45 -30.82
C SER A 302 25.28 52.55 -32.28
N ILE A 303 24.61 53.39 -33.06
CA ILE A 303 25.24 54.11 -34.18
C ILE A 303 25.04 55.60 -33.93
N ASP A 304 26.14 56.30 -34.16
CA ASP A 304 26.52 57.65 -33.76
C ASP A 304 26.08 58.73 -34.78
N ARG A 305 26.08 59.98 -34.30
CA ARG A 305 26.10 61.29 -34.99
C ARG A 305 24.86 61.87 -35.67
N GLY A 306 24.55 63.09 -35.23
CA GLY A 306 23.81 64.07 -36.02
C GLY A 306 23.36 65.31 -35.24
N GLN A 307 24.32 66.21 -34.95
CA GLN A 307 24.21 67.68 -34.93
C GLN A 307 22.81 68.37 -34.95
N HIS A 308 22.63 69.32 -33.99
CA HIS A 308 22.09 70.71 -34.18
C HIS A 308 20.61 70.85 -34.64
N VAL A 309 19.76 71.82 -34.28
CA VAL A 309 19.74 73.09 -33.54
C VAL A 309 18.25 73.40 -33.25
N ASP A 310 18.01 74.23 -32.24
CA ASP A 310 16.98 75.28 -32.07
C ASP A 310 15.49 75.07 -32.41
N GLY A 311 14.64 75.55 -31.47
CA GLY A 311 13.20 75.76 -31.65
C GLY A 311 12.42 75.67 -30.35
#